data_AF-A0A8I1R786-F1
#
_entry.id   AF-A0A8I1R786-F1
#
_cell.length_a   1.000
_cell.length_b   1.000
_cell.length_c   1.000
_cell.angle_alpha   90.00
_cell.angle_beta   90.00
_cell.angle_gamma   90.00
#
_symmetry.space_group_name_H-M   'P 1'
#
loop_
_entity.id
_entity.type
_entity.pdbx_description
1 polymer ?
#
loop_
_entity_poly.entity_id
_entity_poly.type
_entity_poly.pdbx_seq_one_letter_code
_entity_poly.pdbx_strand_id
1 'polypeptide(L)'
;MSNDSMPEGWEQRAVEVSSVALATSVAALAMQVLGMADRVPDSDKALRALLVNVAPDVSDAVIDAALGLVVHALGQVEVLRANGLPRH
;
A
#
# COMPACT_ATOMS: atom_id res chain seq x y z
N MET A 1 -34.43 -18.85 18.80
CA MET A 1 -33.46 -18.86 17.69
C MET A 1 -34.11 -18.17 16.50
N SER A 2 -33.31 -17.47 15.68
CA SER A 2 -33.69 -16.57 14.56
C SER A 2 -33.90 -15.11 15.03
N ASN A 3 -33.33 -14.08 14.43
CA ASN A 3 -32.56 -13.95 13.18
C ASN A 3 -31.67 -12.69 13.32
N ASP A 4 -30.36 -12.85 13.49
CA ASP A 4 -29.40 -11.72 13.52
C ASP A 4 -29.17 -11.26 12.07
N SER A 5 -30.13 -10.51 11.54
CA SER A 5 -29.99 -9.87 10.24
C SER A 5 -28.98 -8.74 10.37
N MET A 6 -27.73 -9.00 9.98
CA MET A 6 -26.71 -7.97 9.93
C MET A 6 -27.19 -6.79 9.03
N PRO A 7 -26.97 -5.53 9.44
CA PRO A 7 -27.53 -4.35 8.78
C PRO A 7 -26.96 -4.16 7.37
N GLU A 8 -27.82 -3.94 6.36
CA GLU A 8 -27.44 -3.74 4.96
C GLU A 8 -26.20 -2.84 4.79
N GLY A 9 -25.20 -3.30 4.03
CA GLY A 9 -23.95 -2.58 3.76
C GLY A 9 -22.73 -2.98 4.61
N TRP A 10 -22.90 -3.85 5.62
CA TRP A 10 -21.78 -4.36 6.42
C TRP A 10 -20.79 -5.22 5.61
N GLU A 11 -21.28 -6.04 4.68
CA GLU A 11 -20.44 -6.90 3.82
C GLU A 11 -19.58 -6.06 2.89
N GLN A 12 -20.17 -5.06 2.25
CA GLN A 12 -19.46 -4.14 1.37
C GLN A 12 -18.37 -3.37 2.14
N ARG A 13 -18.70 -2.89 3.35
CA ARG A 13 -17.73 -2.21 4.20
C ARG A 13 -16.61 -3.15 4.68
N ALA A 14 -16.92 -4.41 4.97
CA ALA A 14 -15.91 -5.40 5.33
C ALA A 14 -14.95 -5.69 4.16
N VAL A 15 -15.47 -5.76 2.93
CA VAL A 15 -14.68 -5.92 1.71
C VAL A 15 -13.78 -4.70 1.49
N GLU A 16 -14.31 -3.49 1.65
CA GLU A 16 -13.53 -2.24 1.53
C GLU A 16 -12.39 -2.18 2.55
N VAL A 17 -12.69 -2.45 3.83
CA VAL A 17 -11.67 -2.48 4.89
C VAL A 17 -10.61 -3.54 4.61
N SER A 18 -11.00 -4.72 4.15
CA SER A 18 -10.08 -5.79 3.80
C SER A 18 -9.17 -5.41 2.63
N SER A 19 -9.72 -4.74 1.61
CA SER A 19 -8.96 -4.22 0.46
C SER A 19 -7.92 -3.18 0.88
N VAL A 20 -8.30 -2.23 1.75
CA VAL A 20 -7.39 -1.21 2.30
C VAL A 20 -6.28 -1.86 3.14
N ALA A 21 -6.62 -2.82 3.98
CA ALA A 21 -5.64 -3.55 4.80
C ALA A 21 -4.65 -4.33 3.92
N LEU A 22 -5.14 -4.96 2.85
CA LEU A 22 -4.30 -5.68 1.90
C LEU A 22 -3.36 -4.73 1.15
N ALA A 23 -3.88 -3.62 0.62
CA ALA A 23 -3.07 -2.60 -0.07
C ALA A 23 -1.97 -2.03 0.84
N THR A 24 -2.31 -1.76 2.11
CA THR A 24 -1.36 -1.28 3.11
C THR A 24 -0.25 -2.30 3.38
N SER A 25 -0.61 -3.59 3.47
CA SER A 25 0.36 -4.67 3.69
C SER A 25 1.31 -4.85 2.51
N VAL A 26 0.78 -4.79 1.28
CA VAL A 26 1.59 -4.85 0.04
C VAL A 26 2.55 -3.65 -0.04
N ALA A 27 2.07 -2.44 0.26
CA ALA A 27 2.90 -1.24 0.30
C ALA A 27 4.02 -1.34 1.34
N ALA A 28 3.72 -1.85 2.55
CA ALA A 28 4.71 -2.04 3.60
C ALA A 28 5.79 -3.05 3.19
N LEU A 29 5.40 -4.17 2.57
CA LEU A 29 6.34 -5.16 2.06
C LEU A 29 7.26 -4.57 0.97
N ALA A 30 6.70 -3.81 0.03
CA ALA A 30 7.48 -3.13 -0.99
C ALA A 30 8.51 -2.17 -0.37
N MET A 31 8.11 -1.35 0.61
CA MET A 31 9.01 -0.44 1.32
C MET A 31 10.14 -1.16 2.05
N GLN A 32 9.89 -2.35 2.62
CA GLN A 32 10.95 -3.18 3.22
C GLN A 32 11.95 -3.67 2.16
N VAL A 33 11.46 -4.14 1.00
CA VAL A 33 12.33 -4.55 -0.12
C VAL A 33 13.17 -3.37 -0.61
N LEU A 34 12.58 -2.17 -0.72
CA LEU A 34 13.32 -0.96 -1.10
C LEU A 34 14.39 -0.59 -0.06
N GLY A 35 14.06 -0.69 1.22
CA GLY A 35 15.01 -0.46 2.31
C GLY A 35 16.19 -1.43 2.29
N MET A 36 15.96 -2.70 1.96
CA MET A 36 17.02 -3.70 1.81
C MET A 36 17.87 -3.48 0.55
N ALA A 37 17.25 -2.99 -0.54
CA ALA A 37 17.94 -2.73 -1.81
C ALA A 37 18.77 -1.43 -1.81
N ASP A 38 18.59 -0.58 -0.78
CA ASP A 38 19.14 0.79 -0.68
C ASP A 38 18.92 1.62 -1.96
N ARG A 39 17.84 1.31 -2.68
CA ARG A 39 17.46 1.94 -3.95
C ARG A 39 15.96 2.11 -4.01
N VAL A 40 15.54 3.32 -4.36
CA VAL A 40 14.15 3.64 -4.68
C VAL A 40 14.02 3.62 -6.21
N PRO A 41 13.00 2.96 -6.78
CA PRO A 41 12.75 3.00 -8.20
C PRO A 41 12.51 4.43 -8.66
N ASP A 42 13.01 4.75 -9.85
CA ASP A 42 12.99 6.10 -10.44
C ASP A 42 11.67 6.45 -11.13
N SER A 43 10.73 5.51 -11.18
CA SER A 43 9.47 5.66 -11.90
C SER A 43 8.34 4.85 -11.30
N ASP A 44 7.12 5.39 -11.40
CA ASP A 44 5.89 4.71 -10.97
C ASP A 44 5.72 3.35 -11.64
N LYS A 45 6.18 3.20 -12.90
CA LYS A 45 6.17 1.92 -13.61
C LYS A 45 7.05 0.87 -12.93
N ALA A 46 8.24 1.26 -12.48
CA ALA A 46 9.15 0.36 -11.78
C ALA A 46 8.66 0.04 -10.36
N LEU A 47 8.06 1.02 -9.66
CA LEU A 47 7.35 0.80 -8.39
C LEU A 47 6.17 -0.17 -8.55
N ARG A 48 5.35 0.00 -9.59
CA ARG A 48 4.25 -0.91 -9.89
C ARG A 48 4.74 -2.33 -10.18
N ALA A 49 5.82 -2.46 -10.96
CA ALA A 49 6.42 -3.76 -11.24
C ALA A 49 6.94 -4.44 -9.96
N LEU A 50 7.54 -3.67 -9.04
CA LEU A 50 7.92 -4.19 -7.73
C LEU A 50 6.70 -4.70 -6.96
N LEU A 51 5.62 -3.91 -6.89
CA LEU A 51 4.38 -4.28 -6.19
C LEU A 51 3.77 -5.57 -6.71
N VAL A 52 3.71 -5.73 -8.04
CA VAL A 52 3.28 -6.97 -8.69
C VAL A 52 4.20 -8.14 -8.32
N ASN A 53 5.52 -7.92 -8.27
CA ASN A 53 6.46 -8.98 -7.94
C ASN A 53 6.40 -9.41 -6.46
N VAL A 54 6.15 -8.49 -5.53
CA VAL A 54 6.03 -8.83 -4.10
C VAL A 54 4.66 -9.44 -3.76
N ALA A 55 3.63 -9.20 -4.57
CA ALA A 55 2.28 -9.68 -4.35
C ALA A 55 1.61 -10.12 -5.68
N PRO A 56 2.07 -11.22 -6.30
CA PRO A 56 1.64 -11.62 -7.65
C PRO A 56 0.16 -12.04 -7.74
N ASP A 57 -0.42 -12.50 -6.63
CA ASP A 57 -1.80 -13.01 -6.57
C ASP A 57 -2.83 -11.93 -6.19
N VAL A 58 -2.38 -10.69 -6.06
CA VAL A 58 -3.22 -9.55 -5.67
C VAL A 58 -3.80 -8.86 -6.89
N SER A 59 -5.05 -8.39 -6.79
CA SER A 59 -5.74 -7.72 -7.89
C SER A 59 -5.09 -6.37 -8.24
N ASP A 60 -5.21 -5.96 -9.51
CA ASP A 60 -4.69 -4.67 -9.99
C ASP A 60 -5.19 -3.47 -9.15
N ALA A 61 -6.45 -3.50 -8.71
CA ALA A 61 -7.01 -2.42 -7.87
C ALA A 61 -6.27 -2.26 -6.54
N VAL A 62 -5.85 -3.36 -5.93
CA VAL A 62 -5.08 -3.34 -4.67
C VAL A 62 -3.62 -2.94 -4.94
N ILE A 63 -3.06 -3.37 -6.08
CA ILE A 63 -1.73 -2.91 -6.52
C ILE A 63 -1.72 -1.39 -6.75
N ASP A 64 -2.73 -0.84 -7.41
CA ASP A 64 -2.82 0.59 -7.68
C ASP A 64 -3.04 1.39 -6.38
N ALA A 65 -3.85 0.86 -5.44
CA ALA A 65 -3.98 1.44 -4.11
C ALA A 65 -2.66 1.42 -3.33
N ALA A 66 -1.93 0.30 -3.35
CA ALA A 66 -0.62 0.17 -2.72
C ALA A 66 0.41 1.11 -3.36
N LEU A 67 0.38 1.27 -4.68
CA LEU A 67 1.23 2.23 -5.40
C LEU A 67 1.00 3.65 -4.91
N GLY A 68 -0.25 4.07 -4.78
CA GLY A 68 -0.61 5.38 -4.23
C GLY A 68 -0.05 5.60 -2.82
N LEU A 69 -0.13 4.58 -1.96
CA LEU A 69 0.43 4.64 -0.60
C LEU A 69 1.96 4.79 -0.60
N VAL A 70 2.67 4.02 -1.45
CA VAL A 70 4.13 4.08 -1.54
C VAL A 70 4.58 5.43 -2.10
N VAL A 71 3.97 5.91 -3.18
CA VAL A 71 4.28 7.23 -3.77
C VAL A 71 4.05 8.34 -2.75
N HIS A 72 2.93 8.30 -2.02
CA HIS A 72 2.64 9.27 -0.96
C HIS A 72 3.72 9.25 0.14
N ALA A 73 4.09 8.06 0.63
CA ALA A 73 5.12 7.90 1.66
C ALA A 73 6.49 8.41 1.20
N LEU A 74 6.90 8.10 -0.03
CA LEU A 74 8.17 8.57 -0.59
C LEU A 74 8.17 10.09 -0.74
N GLY A 75 7.07 10.69 -1.20
CA GLY A 75 6.92 12.14 -1.27
C GLY A 75 7.05 12.82 0.11
N GLN A 76 6.49 12.23 1.17
CA GLN A 76 6.67 12.73 2.54
C GLN A 76 8.14 12.67 2.98
N VAL A 77 8.86 11.60 2.65
CA VAL A 77 10.29 11.46 2.97
C VAL A 77 11.14 12.52 2.26
N GLU A 78 10.83 12.82 1.00
CA GLU A 78 11.50 13.89 0.25
C GLU A 78 11.25 15.26 0.87
N VAL A 79 9.99 15.55 1.25
CA VAL A 79 9.63 16.78 1.96
C VAL A 79 10.36 16.89 3.29
N LEU A 80 10.41 15.84 4.11
CA LEU A 80 11.13 15.85 5.38
C LEU A 80 12.64 16.07 5.19
N ARG A 81 13.24 15.45 4.16
CA ARG A 81 14.65 15.67 3.80
C ARG A 81 14.91 17.11 3.39
N ALA A 82 14.04 17.68 2.55
CA ALA A 82 14.16 19.08 2.11
C ALA A 82 14.07 20.07 3.29
N ASN A 83 13.33 19.71 4.33
CA ASN A 83 13.18 20.51 5.55
C ASN A 83 14.24 20.24 6.63
N GLY A 84 15.26 19.42 6.34
CA GLY A 84 16.38 19.18 7.27
C GLY A 84 16.03 18.40 8.54
N LEU A 85 14.88 17.71 8.56
CA LEU A 85 14.48 16.90 9.72
C LEU A 85 15.20 15.53 9.67
N PRO A 86 15.87 15.11 10.77
CA PRO A 86 16.62 13.86 10.79
C PRO A 86 15.69 12.65 10.73
N ARG A 87 16.19 11.55 10.14
CA ARG A 87 15.56 10.23 10.23
C ARG A 87 15.78 9.72 11.66
N HIS A 88 14.69 9.46 12.38
CA HIS A 88 14.73 8.85 13.71
C HIS A 88 15.30 7.43 13.66
#